data_AF-A0A0Q4L8T0-F1
#
_entry.id   AF-A0A0Q4L8T0-F1
#
_cell.length_a   1.000
_cell.length_b   1.000
_cell.length_c   1.000
_cell.angle_alpha   90.00
_cell.angle_beta   90.00
_cell.angle_gamma   90.00
#
_symmetry.space_group_name_H-M   'P 1'
#
loop_
_entity.id
_entity.type
_entity.pdbx_description
1 polymer ?
#
loop_
_entity_poly.entity_id
_entity_poly.type
_entity_poly.pdbx_seq_one_letter_code
_entity_poly.pdbx_strand_id
1 'polypeptide(L)'
;MPSAPPPVRPDAPSGIPRATFALLAAFAAFAFTIIVPTALRDGDTGWHLATGAWIVAHTRVPSADPFSFTALGRLWVAHEWLSELAMYGSYRAAGWSGLIILIGTAMATLFAIVAYEIRRWLSPRASIVALLMLVTGLLPSLLARPHILALPILATWLIVLLHARERGRAPPLGVALVMLVWANAHGSFVFGLALVGVFALEALVAAAAYDRRRVVLGWGAFGVACAVAATATPAGIDGLVFPFYVDRLKLLAHLNEWQPADFATFSGFEAILLATLAALLLRPVRIPPIRLLLMLGVLHLALQHTRQEIVLVVVGILVLAEPLGKAWSAKTAPSETSRRESRSIGILILLLAIGLAGYRIAVPVVRGNSAGIPATALRHLPPSLRSQRVFNEYGFGGSLIFAGIRPYIDGRSDMYGDPFTLDYFAIAGGDTARWRAANARWQFGWTILPPRSRLVRILDHDPAWQRIYADDVAVIHRARPRG
;
A
#
# COMPACT_ATOMS: atom_id res chain seq x y z
N MET A 1 24.04 -26.01 -63.94
CA MET A 1 22.94 -25.31 -63.24
C MET A 1 23.39 -25.03 -61.81
N PRO A 2 23.35 -23.77 -61.33
CA PRO A 2 23.74 -23.45 -59.97
C PRO A 2 22.70 -23.99 -58.98
N SER A 3 23.15 -24.65 -57.92
CA SER A 3 22.32 -25.08 -56.80
C SER A 3 21.59 -23.88 -56.19
N ALA A 4 20.26 -23.97 -56.12
CA ALA A 4 19.42 -22.96 -55.48
C ALA A 4 19.91 -22.73 -54.03
N PRO A 5 20.03 -21.46 -53.58
CA PRO A 5 20.39 -21.18 -52.20
C PRO A 5 19.32 -21.75 -51.26
N PRO A 6 19.70 -22.22 -50.05
CA PRO A 6 18.73 -22.69 -49.07
C PRO A 6 17.74 -21.56 -48.75
N PRO A 7 16.46 -21.86 -48.50
CA PRO A 7 15.48 -20.84 -48.18
C PRO A 7 15.93 -20.12 -46.91
N VAL A 8 16.24 -18.83 -47.04
CA VAL A 8 16.38 -17.91 -45.91
C VAL A 8 15.05 -17.97 -45.17
N ARG A 9 15.05 -18.60 -43.99
CA ARG A 9 13.91 -18.52 -43.09
C ARG A 9 13.73 -17.03 -42.77
N PRO A 10 12.58 -16.41 -43.03
CA PRO A 10 12.34 -15.07 -42.53
C PRO A 10 12.46 -15.13 -41.01
N ASP A 11 13.42 -14.38 -40.46
CA ASP A 11 13.63 -14.27 -39.02
C ASP A 11 12.27 -13.97 -38.36
N ALA A 12 11.78 -14.92 -37.57
CA ALA A 12 10.58 -14.70 -36.78
C ALA A 12 10.85 -13.46 -35.90
N PRO A 13 9.95 -12.46 -35.85
CA PRO A 13 10.18 -11.28 -35.03
C PRO A 13 10.46 -11.70 -33.59
N SER A 14 11.66 -11.35 -33.12
CA SER A 14 12.22 -11.72 -31.83
C SER A 14 11.49 -11.00 -30.68
N GLY A 15 10.37 -11.58 -30.22
CA GLY A 15 9.75 -11.17 -28.96
C GLY A 15 10.66 -11.42 -27.74
N ILE A 16 10.43 -10.66 -26.67
CA ILE A 16 11.13 -10.87 -25.39
C ILE A 16 10.41 -11.99 -24.61
N PRO A 17 11.14 -12.99 -24.06
CA PRO A 17 10.56 -14.02 -23.19
C PRO A 17 9.81 -13.44 -22.01
N ARG A 18 8.75 -14.12 -21.55
CA ARG A 18 7.94 -13.65 -20.41
C ARG A 18 8.77 -13.47 -19.15
N ALA A 19 9.66 -14.42 -18.86
CA ALA A 19 10.57 -14.34 -17.70
C ALA A 19 11.52 -13.14 -17.81
N THR A 20 12.18 -12.95 -18.96
CA THR A 20 13.06 -11.80 -19.19
C THR A 20 12.30 -10.48 -19.08
N PHE A 21 11.09 -10.38 -19.66
CA PHE A 21 10.24 -9.21 -19.57
C PHE A 21 9.83 -8.90 -18.12
N ALA A 22 9.48 -9.93 -17.34
CA ALA A 22 9.15 -9.79 -15.93
C ALA A 22 10.35 -9.31 -15.10
N LEU A 23 11.55 -9.83 -15.36
CA LEU A 23 12.78 -9.37 -14.70
C LEU A 23 13.11 -7.91 -15.04
N LEU A 24 12.93 -7.50 -16.30
CA LEU A 24 13.12 -6.11 -16.71
C LEU A 24 12.10 -5.17 -16.03
N ALA A 25 10.83 -5.57 -15.99
CA ALA A 25 9.78 -4.82 -15.28
C ALA A 25 10.07 -4.70 -13.78
N ALA A 26 10.51 -5.80 -13.15
CA ALA A 26 10.89 -5.84 -11.75
C ALA A 26 12.07 -4.91 -11.45
N PHE A 27 13.11 -4.96 -12.29
CA PHE A 27 14.26 -4.08 -12.14
C PHE A 27 13.90 -2.61 -12.33
N ALA A 28 13.07 -2.28 -13.32
CA ALA A 28 12.61 -0.92 -13.54
C ALA A 28 11.84 -0.38 -12.31
N ALA A 29 10.92 -1.18 -11.74
CA ALA A 29 10.17 -0.81 -10.54
C ALA A 29 11.08 -0.68 -9.31
N PHE A 30 12.04 -1.60 -9.13
CA PHE A 30 13.04 -1.56 -8.07
C PHE A 30 13.87 -0.27 -8.15
N ALA A 31 14.43 0.00 -9.34
CA ALA A 31 15.29 1.14 -9.59
C ALA A 31 14.55 2.46 -9.39
N PHE A 32 13.33 2.58 -9.95
CA PHE A 32 12.47 3.75 -9.76
C PHE A 32 12.23 4.04 -8.28
N THR A 33 11.83 3.03 -7.51
CA THR A 33 11.51 3.16 -6.08
C THR A 33 12.73 3.60 -5.25
N ILE A 34 13.92 3.07 -5.56
CA ILE A 34 15.15 3.37 -4.81
C ILE A 34 15.70 4.77 -5.14
N ILE A 35 15.63 5.16 -6.41
CA ILE A 35 16.17 6.44 -6.90
C ILE A 35 15.26 7.60 -6.51
N VAL A 36 13.94 7.39 -6.51
CA VAL A 36 12.94 8.41 -6.19
C VAL A 36 12.31 8.06 -4.83
N PRO A 37 12.92 8.45 -3.69
CA PRO A 37 12.50 8.02 -2.36
C PRO A 37 11.26 8.77 -1.86
N THR A 38 10.29 9.07 -2.74
CA THR A 38 9.00 9.66 -2.36
C THR A 38 8.27 8.79 -1.34
N ALA A 39 8.49 7.47 -1.37
CA ALA A 39 7.97 6.52 -0.39
C ALA A 39 8.34 6.86 1.06
N LEU A 40 9.45 7.56 1.31
CA LEU A 40 9.89 7.90 2.66
C LEU A 40 9.39 9.26 3.14
N ARG A 41 8.48 9.92 2.41
CA ARG A 41 7.95 11.26 2.73
C ARG A 41 6.74 11.25 3.66
N ASP A 42 6.31 10.10 4.14
CA ASP A 42 5.14 9.96 4.99
C ASP A 42 5.49 9.92 6.50
N GLY A 43 4.71 10.62 7.32
CA GLY A 43 4.93 10.67 8.77
C GLY A 43 4.64 9.34 9.48
N ASP A 44 3.64 8.60 9.00
CA ASP A 44 3.15 7.38 9.64
C ASP A 44 4.15 6.22 9.57
N THR A 45 5.07 6.25 8.61
CA THR A 45 6.24 5.34 8.59
C THR A 45 6.96 5.29 9.95
N GLY A 46 6.99 6.41 10.69
CA GLY A 46 7.65 6.49 11.99
C GLY A 46 7.03 5.60 13.06
N TRP A 47 5.69 5.55 13.16
CA TRP A 47 5.04 4.70 14.18
C TRP A 47 5.03 3.22 13.79
N HIS A 48 5.02 2.87 12.50
CA HIS A 48 5.23 1.48 12.07
C HIS A 48 6.60 0.95 12.50
N LEU A 49 7.67 1.74 12.30
CA LEU A 49 9.01 1.36 12.75
C LEU A 49 9.10 1.27 14.27
N ALA A 50 8.45 2.18 15.00
CA ALA A 50 8.38 2.14 16.46
C ALA A 50 7.62 0.91 16.95
N THR A 51 6.56 0.50 16.26
CA THR A 51 5.80 -0.72 16.59
C THR A 51 6.64 -1.96 16.36
N GLY A 52 7.33 -2.08 15.22
CA GLY A 52 8.27 -3.18 14.99
C GLY A 52 9.39 -3.23 16.04
N ALA A 53 9.94 -2.08 16.43
CA ALA A 53 10.93 -1.99 17.51
C ALA A 53 10.36 -2.44 18.86
N TRP A 54 9.14 -2.03 19.17
CA TRP A 54 8.43 -2.41 20.39
C TRP A 54 8.18 -3.92 20.45
N ILE A 55 7.73 -4.55 19.35
CA ILE A 55 7.49 -5.99 19.28
C ILE A 55 8.78 -6.77 19.53
N VAL A 56 9.89 -6.36 18.91
CA VAL A 56 11.20 -7.01 19.12
C VAL A 56 11.65 -6.87 20.58
N ALA A 57 11.45 -5.71 21.20
CA ALA A 57 11.84 -5.46 22.59
C ALA A 57 10.98 -6.21 23.62
N HIS A 58 9.69 -6.45 23.34
CA HIS A 58 8.74 -7.04 24.28
C HIS A 58 8.34 -8.49 23.95
N THR A 59 8.86 -9.04 22.85
CA THR A 59 8.58 -10.39 22.33
C THR A 59 7.08 -10.73 22.21
N ARG A 60 6.24 -9.71 21.98
CA ARG A 60 4.79 -9.84 21.82
C ARG A 60 4.23 -8.74 20.93
N VAL A 61 3.05 -8.98 20.36
CA VAL A 61 2.30 -7.98 19.59
C VAL A 61 1.52 -7.08 20.55
N PRO A 62 1.56 -5.73 20.39
CA PRO A 62 0.83 -4.84 21.28
C PRO A 62 -0.68 -5.01 21.10
N SER A 63 -1.39 -5.20 22.22
CA SER A 63 -2.85 -5.20 22.29
C SER A 63 -3.42 -3.88 22.79
N ALA A 64 -2.54 -2.94 23.17
CA ALA A 64 -2.89 -1.63 23.67
C ALA A 64 -1.82 -0.59 23.30
N ASP A 65 -2.19 0.69 23.27
CA ASP A 65 -1.29 1.79 22.91
C ASP A 65 -0.10 1.92 23.86
N PRO A 66 1.15 1.86 23.36
CA PRO A 66 2.33 2.15 24.16
C PRO A 66 2.89 3.56 23.93
N PHE A 67 2.39 4.33 22.95
CA PHE A 67 3.12 5.50 22.44
C PHE A 67 2.54 6.84 22.86
N SER A 68 1.21 6.99 22.90
CA SER A 68 0.56 8.29 23.04
C SER A 68 0.15 8.55 24.48
N PHE A 69 0.36 9.78 24.97
CA PHE A 69 0.02 10.07 26.37
C PHE A 69 -1.49 10.24 26.61
N THR A 70 -2.25 10.43 25.54
CA THR A 70 -3.71 10.61 25.55
C THR A 70 -4.48 9.31 25.42
N ALA A 71 -3.87 8.30 24.79
CA ALA A 71 -4.47 6.99 24.54
C ALA A 71 -3.71 5.84 25.22
N LEU A 72 -2.74 6.13 26.09
CA LEU A 72 -1.92 5.12 26.77
C LEU A 72 -2.78 4.01 27.38
N GLY A 73 -2.51 2.77 26.98
CA GLY A 73 -3.23 1.59 27.47
C GLY A 73 -4.61 1.37 26.87
N ARG A 74 -5.08 2.21 25.91
CA ARG A 74 -6.29 1.92 25.13
C ARG A 74 -6.07 0.71 24.23
N LEU A 75 -7.12 -0.09 24.05
CA LEU A 75 -7.10 -1.24 23.15
C LEU A 75 -6.75 -0.81 21.73
N TRP A 76 -5.84 -1.55 21.12
CA TRP A 76 -5.39 -1.33 19.75
C TRP A 76 -5.15 -2.66 19.05
N VAL A 77 -5.62 -2.76 17.80
CA VAL A 77 -5.43 -3.93 16.95
C VAL A 77 -4.25 -3.69 16.02
N ALA A 78 -3.06 -4.13 16.43
CA ALA A 78 -1.84 -4.11 15.62
C ALA A 78 -1.88 -5.19 14.52
N HIS A 79 -2.80 -5.03 13.57
CA HIS A 79 -3.10 -5.97 12.49
C HIS A 79 -2.01 -6.06 11.41
N GLU A 80 -1.00 -5.19 11.44
CA GLU A 80 0.08 -5.11 10.44
C GLU A 80 1.44 -5.53 11.02
N TRP A 81 1.44 -6.17 12.20
CA TRP A 81 2.65 -6.45 12.98
C TRP A 81 3.73 -7.22 12.21
N LEU A 82 3.36 -8.13 11.30
CA LEU A 82 4.33 -8.89 10.50
C LEU A 82 5.07 -7.98 9.51
N SER A 83 4.33 -7.07 8.88
CA SER A 83 4.90 -6.04 8.01
C SER A 83 5.79 -5.09 8.79
N GLU A 84 5.38 -4.69 9.99
CA GLU A 84 6.15 -3.80 10.86
C GLU A 84 7.45 -4.44 11.33
N LEU A 85 7.47 -5.75 11.60
CA LEU A 85 8.70 -6.50 11.87
C LEU A 85 9.65 -6.51 10.67
N ALA A 86 9.14 -6.71 9.46
CA ALA A 86 9.95 -6.66 8.24
C ALA A 86 10.51 -5.23 8.00
N MET A 87 9.67 -4.21 8.18
CA MET A 87 10.05 -2.81 8.06
C MET A 87 11.12 -2.44 9.10
N TYR A 88 10.90 -2.76 10.38
CA TYR A 88 11.88 -2.49 11.44
C TYR A 88 13.18 -3.29 11.24
N GLY A 89 13.09 -4.57 10.86
CA GLY A 89 14.27 -5.40 10.59
C GLY A 89 15.13 -4.83 9.46
N SER A 90 14.50 -4.40 8.36
CA SER A 90 15.21 -3.75 7.24
C SER A 90 15.80 -2.40 7.65
N TYR A 91 15.06 -1.60 8.43
CA TYR A 91 15.56 -0.35 8.99
C TYR A 91 16.76 -0.56 9.94
N ARG A 92 16.72 -1.59 10.79
CA ARG A 92 17.83 -1.92 11.69
C ARG A 92 19.08 -2.35 10.93
N ALA A 93 18.92 -2.99 9.76
CA ALA A 93 20.04 -3.47 8.95
C ALA A 93 20.79 -2.34 8.22
N ALA A 94 20.09 -1.35 7.67
CA ALA A 94 20.71 -0.30 6.84
C ALA A 94 20.01 1.07 6.91
N GLY A 95 19.33 1.37 8.02
CA GLY A 95 18.58 2.61 8.20
C GLY A 95 17.48 2.80 7.15
N TRP A 96 17.28 4.04 6.72
CA TRP A 96 16.31 4.37 5.68
C TRP A 96 16.61 3.72 4.33
N SER A 97 17.88 3.40 4.05
CA SER A 97 18.27 2.65 2.85
C SER A 97 17.76 1.22 2.90
N GLY A 98 17.84 0.56 4.06
CA GLY A 98 17.27 -0.78 4.23
C GLY A 98 15.76 -0.81 4.01
N LEU A 99 15.05 0.19 4.54
CA LEU A 99 13.61 0.31 4.36
C LEU A 99 13.22 0.55 2.89
N ILE A 100 13.88 1.48 2.18
CA ILE A 100 13.54 1.71 0.76
C ILE A 100 13.90 0.51 -0.12
N ILE A 101 14.94 -0.26 0.23
CA ILE A 101 15.26 -1.52 -0.44
C ILE A 101 14.11 -2.52 -0.26
N LEU A 102 13.58 -2.69 0.95
CA LEU A 102 12.44 -3.56 1.22
C LEU A 102 11.21 -3.16 0.37
N ILE A 103 10.86 -1.86 0.38
CA ILE A 103 9.75 -1.33 -0.43
C ILE A 103 10.02 -1.52 -1.92
N GLY A 104 11.23 -1.26 -2.39
CA GLY A 104 11.66 -1.50 -3.76
C GLY A 104 11.55 -2.98 -4.15
N THR A 105 11.93 -3.91 -3.28
CA THR A 105 11.82 -5.36 -3.52
C THR A 105 10.36 -5.80 -3.59
N ALA A 106 9.48 -5.27 -2.73
CA ALA A 106 8.05 -5.54 -2.83
C ALA A 106 7.47 -5.03 -4.16
N MET A 107 7.83 -3.81 -4.57
CA MET A 107 7.44 -3.26 -5.87
C MET A 107 7.99 -4.08 -7.05
N ALA A 108 9.25 -4.50 -6.99
CA ALA A 108 9.86 -5.37 -7.99
C ALA A 108 9.12 -6.71 -8.11
N THR A 109 8.74 -7.29 -6.97
CA THR A 109 8.00 -8.55 -6.89
C THR A 109 6.61 -8.40 -7.50
N LEU A 110 5.87 -7.34 -7.15
CA LEU A 110 4.57 -7.03 -7.76
C LEU A 110 4.68 -6.91 -9.28
N PHE A 111 5.64 -6.12 -9.77
CA PHE A 111 5.83 -5.90 -11.21
C PHE A 111 6.26 -7.17 -11.93
N ALA A 112 7.14 -8.00 -11.35
CA ALA A 112 7.49 -9.31 -11.90
C ALA A 112 6.26 -10.19 -12.08
N ILE A 113 5.44 -10.32 -11.03
CA ILE A 113 4.25 -11.18 -11.01
C ILE A 113 3.24 -10.71 -12.06
N VAL A 114 2.90 -9.42 -12.05
CA VAL A 114 1.93 -8.86 -13.00
C VAL A 114 2.46 -8.95 -14.42
N ALA A 115 3.71 -8.55 -14.68
CA ALA A 115 4.32 -8.61 -16.01
C ALA A 115 4.38 -10.05 -16.56
N TYR A 116 4.71 -11.03 -15.72
CA TYR A 116 4.75 -12.43 -16.12
C TYR A 116 3.36 -12.93 -16.53
N GLU A 117 2.34 -12.61 -15.73
CA GLU A 117 0.96 -13.06 -15.96
C GLU A 117 0.34 -12.39 -17.18
N ILE A 118 0.38 -11.07 -17.30
CA ILE A 118 -0.27 -10.36 -18.42
C ILE A 118 0.35 -10.72 -19.77
N ARG A 119 1.65 -11.08 -19.81
CA ARG A 119 2.32 -11.56 -21.03
C ARG A 119 1.80 -12.91 -21.52
N ARG A 120 0.95 -13.61 -20.76
CA ARG A 120 0.16 -14.76 -21.25
C ARG A 120 -0.82 -14.35 -22.35
N TRP A 121 -1.32 -13.12 -22.29
CA TRP A 121 -2.45 -12.65 -23.08
C TRP A 121 -2.12 -11.41 -23.93
N LEU A 122 -1.28 -10.52 -23.43
CA LEU A 122 -0.97 -9.23 -24.04
C LEU A 122 0.35 -9.26 -24.83
N SER A 123 0.40 -8.50 -25.92
CA SER A 123 1.65 -8.23 -26.66
C SER A 123 2.66 -7.47 -25.78
N PRO A 124 3.96 -7.44 -26.12
CA PRO A 124 4.95 -6.67 -25.34
C PRO A 124 4.56 -5.19 -25.19
N ARG A 125 4.07 -4.54 -26.25
CA ARG A 125 3.65 -3.14 -26.23
C ARG A 125 2.45 -2.92 -25.30
N ALA A 126 1.41 -3.75 -25.43
CA ALA A 126 0.24 -3.67 -24.54
C ALA A 126 0.61 -3.96 -23.08
N SER A 127 1.58 -4.86 -22.84
CA SER A 127 2.08 -5.14 -21.49
C SER A 127 2.83 -3.95 -20.90
N ILE A 128 3.63 -3.23 -21.71
CA ILE A 128 4.27 -1.99 -21.26
C ILE A 128 3.21 -0.94 -20.89
N VAL A 129 2.18 -0.76 -21.71
CA VAL A 129 1.07 0.17 -21.39
C VAL A 129 0.38 -0.22 -20.08
N ALA A 130 0.08 -1.51 -19.88
CA ALA A 130 -0.51 -1.98 -18.62
C ALA A 130 0.42 -1.74 -17.41
N LEU A 131 1.73 -1.95 -17.55
CA LEU A 131 2.69 -1.66 -16.47
C LEU A 131 2.87 -0.16 -16.21
N LEU A 132 2.70 0.68 -17.24
CA LEU A 132 2.65 2.14 -17.09
C LEU A 132 1.38 2.57 -16.34
N MET A 133 0.23 1.96 -16.64
CA MET A 133 -1.00 2.16 -15.85
C MET A 133 -0.80 1.70 -14.40
N LEU A 134 -0.12 0.56 -14.19
CA LEU A 134 0.20 0.06 -12.86
C LEU A 134 1.02 1.08 -12.06
N VAL A 135 2.15 1.56 -12.59
CA VAL A 135 2.96 2.54 -11.85
C VAL A 135 2.18 3.84 -11.62
N THR A 136 1.48 4.37 -12.62
CA THR A 136 0.69 5.60 -12.50
C THR A 136 -0.37 5.51 -11.41
N GLY A 137 -1.09 4.39 -11.31
CA GLY A 137 -2.10 4.19 -10.27
C GLY A 137 -1.53 3.94 -8.87
N LEU A 138 -0.31 3.43 -8.78
CA LEU A 138 0.36 3.18 -7.49
C LEU A 138 1.10 4.41 -6.96
N LEU A 139 1.52 5.34 -7.83
CA LEU A 139 2.35 6.50 -7.46
C LEU A 139 1.80 7.34 -6.30
N PRO A 140 0.50 7.71 -6.26
CA PRO A 140 -0.04 8.52 -5.16
C PRO A 140 0.04 7.82 -3.80
N SER A 141 0.00 6.49 -3.81
CA SER A 141 0.02 5.63 -2.62
C SER A 141 1.38 4.95 -2.40
N LEU A 142 2.42 5.32 -3.15
CA LEU A 142 3.76 4.75 -2.98
C LEU A 142 4.39 5.35 -1.72
N LEU A 143 4.03 4.80 -0.56
CA LEU A 143 4.48 5.19 0.78
C LEU A 143 5.10 3.97 1.47
N ALA A 144 6.11 4.19 2.32
CA ALA A 144 6.76 3.13 3.10
C ALA A 144 5.87 2.70 4.28
N ARG A 145 4.74 2.08 3.93
CA ARG A 145 3.70 1.54 4.81
C ARG A 145 3.42 0.07 4.46
N PRO A 146 2.80 -0.71 5.37
CA PRO A 146 2.53 -2.14 5.19
C PRO A 146 1.77 -2.51 3.91
N HIS A 147 0.92 -1.64 3.36
CA HIS A 147 0.13 -1.95 2.17
C HIS A 147 1.00 -2.28 0.94
N ILE A 148 2.18 -1.69 0.80
CA ILE A 148 3.10 -2.00 -0.32
C ILE A 148 3.60 -3.45 -0.23
N LEU A 149 3.80 -3.98 0.98
CA LEU A 149 4.18 -5.39 1.18
C LEU A 149 3.01 -6.34 0.89
N ALA A 150 1.76 -5.86 1.00
CA ALA A 150 0.57 -6.64 0.73
C ALA A 150 0.20 -6.72 -0.77
N LEU A 151 0.61 -5.76 -1.60
CA LEU A 151 0.27 -5.75 -3.03
C LEU A 151 0.77 -6.99 -3.81
N PRO A 152 2.01 -7.49 -3.62
CA PRO A 152 2.45 -8.75 -4.24
C PRO A 152 1.61 -9.95 -3.79
N ILE A 153 1.14 -9.94 -2.54
CA ILE A 153 0.26 -11.00 -1.99
C ILE A 153 -1.09 -10.95 -2.70
N LEU A 154 -1.70 -9.76 -2.82
CA LEU A 154 -2.95 -9.55 -3.56
C LEU A 154 -2.85 -10.03 -5.01
N ALA A 155 -1.79 -9.63 -5.73
CA ALA A 155 -1.58 -10.03 -7.12
C ALA A 155 -1.43 -11.55 -7.24
N THR A 156 -0.61 -12.17 -6.40
CA THR A 156 -0.42 -13.63 -6.36
C THR A 156 -1.73 -14.35 -6.04
N TRP A 157 -2.47 -13.86 -5.05
CA TRP A 157 -3.75 -14.41 -4.63
C TRP A 157 -4.74 -14.42 -5.79
N LEU A 158 -4.92 -13.28 -6.46
CA LEU A 158 -5.79 -13.15 -7.61
C LEU A 158 -5.38 -14.09 -8.75
N ILE A 159 -4.09 -14.22 -9.04
CA ILE A 159 -3.58 -15.15 -10.07
C ILE A 159 -3.90 -16.60 -9.71
N VAL A 160 -3.74 -17.00 -8.45
CA VAL A 160 -4.11 -18.35 -8.02
C VAL A 160 -5.59 -18.63 -8.22
N LEU A 161 -6.46 -17.66 -7.88
CA LEU A 161 -7.90 -17.80 -8.10
C LEU A 161 -8.24 -17.87 -9.60
N LEU A 162 -7.64 -17.01 -10.42
CA LEU A 162 -7.80 -17.03 -11.88
C LEU A 162 -7.35 -18.37 -12.48
N HIS A 163 -6.19 -18.89 -12.10
CA HIS A 163 -5.69 -20.18 -12.60
C HIS A 163 -6.53 -21.36 -12.10
N ALA A 164 -7.08 -21.28 -10.87
CA ALA A 164 -8.00 -22.29 -10.36
C ALA A 164 -9.28 -22.34 -11.21
N ARG A 165 -9.82 -21.17 -11.57
CA ARG A 165 -10.96 -21.03 -12.49
C ARG A 165 -10.67 -21.55 -13.88
N GLU A 166 -9.53 -21.18 -14.47
CA GLU A 166 -9.09 -21.68 -15.79
C GLU A 166 -9.01 -23.22 -15.82
N ARG A 167 -8.59 -23.84 -14.71
CA ARG A 167 -8.46 -25.31 -14.57
C ARG A 167 -9.76 -26.01 -14.16
N GLY A 168 -10.86 -25.28 -13.95
CA GLY A 168 -12.14 -25.85 -13.55
C GLY A 168 -12.13 -26.51 -12.15
N ARG A 169 -11.24 -26.10 -11.25
CA ARG A 169 -11.12 -26.70 -9.90
C ARG A 169 -10.88 -25.65 -8.82
N ALA A 170 -11.20 -25.98 -7.57
CA ALA A 170 -10.86 -25.11 -6.45
C ALA A 170 -9.33 -25.01 -6.26
N PRO A 171 -8.83 -23.91 -5.65
CA PRO A 171 -7.45 -23.82 -5.22
C PRO A 171 -7.08 -24.95 -4.24
N PRO A 172 -5.82 -25.41 -4.23
CA PRO A 172 -5.35 -26.35 -3.20
C PRO A 172 -5.49 -25.74 -1.79
N LEU A 173 -5.91 -26.53 -0.80
CA LEU A 173 -6.10 -26.06 0.58
C LEU A 173 -4.84 -25.44 1.18
N GLY A 174 -3.65 -25.94 0.83
CA GLY A 174 -2.38 -25.37 1.28
C GLY A 174 -2.17 -23.90 0.90
N VAL A 175 -2.86 -23.39 -0.12
CA VAL A 175 -2.83 -21.96 -0.47
C VAL A 175 -3.46 -21.09 0.62
N ALA A 176 -4.33 -21.63 1.49
CA ALA A 176 -4.86 -20.90 2.64
C ALA A 176 -3.77 -20.40 3.60
N LEU A 177 -2.56 -20.99 3.58
CA LEU A 177 -1.41 -20.46 4.32
C LEU A 177 -0.97 -19.06 3.85
N VAL A 178 -1.25 -18.69 2.61
CA VAL A 178 -1.03 -17.31 2.14
C VAL A 178 -2.00 -16.35 2.83
N MET A 179 -3.24 -16.78 3.11
CA MET A 179 -4.21 -15.97 3.86
C MET A 179 -3.74 -15.74 5.31
N LEU A 180 -3.15 -16.75 5.95
CA LEU A 180 -2.52 -16.62 7.27
C LEU A 180 -1.45 -15.51 7.27
N VAL A 181 -0.54 -15.54 6.30
CA VAL A 181 0.52 -14.53 6.17
C VAL A 181 -0.09 -13.16 5.91
N TRP A 182 -1.07 -13.07 5.01
CA TRP A 182 -1.71 -11.81 4.65
C TRP A 182 -2.45 -11.17 5.82
N ALA A 183 -3.23 -11.95 6.58
CA ALA A 183 -3.99 -11.46 7.73
C ALA A 183 -3.11 -10.91 8.86
N ASN A 184 -1.85 -11.34 8.94
CA ASN A 184 -0.86 -10.81 9.88
C ASN A 184 -0.03 -9.65 9.29
N ALA A 185 -0.07 -9.45 7.97
CA ALA A 185 0.72 -8.45 7.26
C ALA A 185 -0.05 -7.15 6.97
N HIS A 186 -1.35 -7.23 6.67
CA HIS A 186 -2.15 -6.07 6.28
C HIS A 186 -3.67 -6.35 6.30
N GLY A 187 -4.49 -5.36 6.67
CA GLY A 187 -5.94 -5.49 6.81
C GLY A 187 -6.72 -5.78 5.50
N SER A 188 -6.07 -5.67 4.34
CA SER A 188 -6.69 -5.96 3.03
C SER A 188 -6.97 -7.44 2.77
N PHE A 189 -6.59 -8.36 3.67
CA PHE A 189 -6.88 -9.79 3.55
C PHE A 189 -8.40 -10.08 3.42
N VAL A 190 -9.26 -9.21 3.98
CA VAL A 190 -10.72 -9.32 3.84
C VAL A 190 -11.16 -9.21 2.39
N PHE A 191 -10.46 -8.40 1.58
CA PHE A 191 -10.68 -8.36 0.13
C PHE A 191 -10.30 -9.69 -0.51
N GLY A 192 -9.22 -10.33 -0.04
CA GLY A 192 -8.84 -11.68 -0.44
C GLY A 192 -9.93 -12.72 -0.16
N LEU A 193 -10.59 -12.66 1.01
CA LEU A 193 -11.74 -13.50 1.34
C LEU A 193 -12.94 -13.23 0.41
N ALA A 194 -13.25 -11.96 0.13
CA ALA A 194 -14.31 -11.59 -0.79
C ALA A 194 -14.07 -12.13 -2.21
N LEU A 195 -12.82 -12.08 -2.69
CA LEU A 195 -12.44 -12.66 -3.99
C LEU A 195 -12.68 -14.17 -4.05
N VAL A 196 -12.49 -14.92 -2.95
CA VAL A 196 -12.84 -16.35 -2.91
C VAL A 196 -14.33 -16.55 -3.22
N GLY A 197 -15.21 -15.75 -2.62
CA GLY A 197 -16.65 -15.79 -2.88
C GLY A 197 -17.00 -15.45 -4.32
N VAL A 198 -16.38 -14.41 -4.88
CA VAL A 198 -16.58 -14.00 -6.29
C VAL A 198 -16.23 -15.13 -7.25
N PHE A 199 -15.05 -15.74 -7.09
CA PHE A 199 -14.61 -16.81 -7.98
C PHE A 199 -15.31 -18.15 -7.71
N ALA A 200 -15.75 -18.42 -6.47
CA ALA A 200 -16.64 -19.54 -6.18
C ALA A 200 -18.00 -19.39 -6.90
N LEU A 201 -18.56 -18.18 -6.91
CA LEU A 201 -19.80 -17.88 -7.63
C LEU A 201 -19.61 -18.02 -9.15
N GLU A 202 -18.52 -17.47 -9.70
CA GLU A 202 -18.18 -17.67 -11.12
C GLU A 202 -18.05 -19.16 -11.46
N ALA A 203 -17.45 -19.95 -10.57
CA ALA A 203 -17.33 -21.40 -10.72
C ALA A 203 -18.67 -22.11 -10.72
N LEU A 204 -19.56 -21.74 -9.81
CA LEU A 204 -20.86 -22.35 -9.70
C LEU A 204 -21.75 -22.03 -10.91
N VAL A 205 -21.75 -20.77 -11.37
CA VAL A 205 -22.53 -20.32 -12.54
C VAL A 205 -22.06 -21.02 -13.82
N ALA A 206 -20.75 -21.22 -13.98
CA ALA A 206 -20.18 -21.87 -15.14
C ALA A 206 -20.23 -23.42 -15.08
N ALA A 207 -20.54 -24.02 -13.93
CA ALA A 207 -20.50 -25.48 -13.76
C ALA A 207 -21.74 -26.18 -14.33
N ALA A 208 -21.50 -27.31 -15.01
CA ALA A 208 -22.54 -28.26 -15.37
C ALA A 208 -23.24 -28.80 -14.11
N ALA A 209 -24.52 -29.17 -14.22
CA ALA A 209 -25.34 -29.57 -13.06
C ALA A 209 -24.69 -30.67 -12.20
N TYR A 210 -24.05 -31.66 -12.83
CA TYR A 210 -23.38 -32.77 -12.14
C TYR A 210 -22.09 -32.36 -11.41
N ASP A 211 -21.42 -31.28 -11.82
CA ASP A 211 -20.18 -30.78 -11.19
C ASP A 211 -20.43 -29.79 -10.06
N ARG A 212 -21.65 -29.22 -9.95
CA ARG A 212 -21.97 -28.17 -8.96
C ARG A 212 -21.65 -28.59 -7.52
N ARG A 213 -21.97 -29.83 -7.14
CA ARG A 213 -21.66 -30.35 -5.79
C ARG A 213 -20.15 -30.33 -5.52
N ARG A 214 -19.33 -30.74 -6.50
CA ARG A 214 -17.87 -30.73 -6.38
C ARG A 214 -17.33 -29.31 -6.26
N VAL A 215 -17.88 -28.37 -7.03
CA VAL A 215 -17.52 -26.95 -6.97
C VAL A 215 -17.83 -26.37 -5.59
N VAL A 216 -19.06 -26.57 -5.09
CA VAL A 216 -19.48 -26.08 -3.76
C VAL A 216 -18.59 -26.67 -2.66
N LEU A 217 -18.34 -27.97 -2.66
CA LEU A 217 -17.49 -28.59 -1.65
C LEU A 217 -16.03 -28.13 -1.73
N GLY A 218 -15.47 -28.04 -2.94
CA GLY A 218 -14.07 -27.62 -3.13
C GLY A 218 -13.84 -26.16 -2.75
N TRP A 219 -14.66 -25.24 -3.29
CA TRP A 219 -14.55 -23.81 -2.98
C TRP A 219 -15.01 -23.49 -1.56
N GLY A 220 -16.02 -24.20 -1.04
CA GLY A 220 -16.46 -24.10 0.35
C GLY A 220 -15.38 -24.51 1.33
N ALA A 221 -14.75 -25.67 1.13
CA ALA A 221 -13.63 -26.11 1.95
C ALA A 221 -12.45 -25.14 1.90
N PHE A 222 -12.11 -24.63 0.71
CA PHE A 222 -11.08 -23.61 0.56
C PHE A 222 -11.45 -22.29 1.27
N GLY A 223 -12.68 -21.81 1.13
CA GLY A 223 -13.17 -20.62 1.80
C GLY A 223 -13.16 -20.73 3.33
N VAL A 224 -13.61 -21.87 3.87
CA VAL A 224 -13.54 -22.16 5.32
C VAL A 224 -12.08 -22.20 5.79
N ALA A 225 -11.19 -22.88 5.06
CA ALA A 225 -9.77 -22.89 5.40
C ALA A 225 -9.15 -21.49 5.42
N CYS A 226 -9.54 -20.61 4.47
CA CYS A 226 -9.10 -19.22 4.45
C CYS A 226 -9.66 -18.41 5.62
N ALA A 227 -10.94 -18.58 5.96
CA ALA A 227 -11.56 -17.90 7.09
C ALA A 227 -10.89 -18.30 8.42
N VAL A 228 -10.63 -19.59 8.62
CA VAL A 228 -9.89 -20.09 9.79
C VAL A 228 -8.47 -19.53 9.81
N ALA A 229 -7.76 -19.56 8.68
CA ALA A 229 -6.42 -18.99 8.57
C ALA A 229 -6.39 -17.48 8.90
N ALA A 230 -7.42 -16.73 8.50
CA ALA A 230 -7.54 -15.30 8.79
C ALA A 230 -7.77 -14.98 10.28
N THR A 231 -8.28 -15.94 11.07
CA THR A 231 -8.42 -15.78 12.53
C THR A 231 -7.15 -16.12 13.30
N ALA A 232 -6.15 -16.73 12.66
CA ALA A 232 -4.86 -17.01 13.28
C ALA A 232 -3.96 -15.76 13.30
N THR A 233 -4.47 -14.71 13.96
CA THR A 233 -3.78 -13.46 14.28
C THR A 233 -3.79 -13.26 15.80
N PRO A 234 -2.93 -12.40 16.37
CA PRO A 234 -2.99 -12.07 17.79
C PRO A 234 -4.35 -11.53 18.26
N ALA A 235 -5.12 -10.94 17.35
CA ALA A 235 -6.45 -10.39 17.61
C ALA A 235 -7.59 -11.41 17.37
N GLY A 236 -7.31 -12.62 16.91
CA GLY A 236 -8.32 -13.66 16.71
C GLY A 236 -9.47 -13.21 15.78
N ILE A 237 -10.70 -13.36 16.28
CA ILE A 237 -11.92 -12.95 15.58
C ILE A 237 -12.03 -11.42 15.48
N ASP A 238 -11.53 -10.67 16.47
CA ASP A 238 -11.58 -9.21 16.45
C ASP A 238 -10.79 -8.65 15.26
N GLY A 239 -9.68 -9.29 14.89
CA GLY A 239 -8.91 -8.96 13.69
C GLY A 239 -9.69 -9.20 12.39
N LEU A 240 -10.55 -10.22 12.33
CA LEU A 240 -11.40 -10.52 11.18
C LEU A 240 -12.49 -9.46 10.98
N VAL A 241 -13.07 -8.96 12.08
CA VAL A 241 -14.14 -7.97 12.03
C VAL A 241 -13.64 -6.52 12.01
N PHE A 242 -12.36 -6.29 12.37
CA PHE A 242 -11.76 -4.97 12.48
C PHE A 242 -11.94 -4.07 11.25
N PRO A 243 -11.76 -4.54 10.00
CA PRO A 243 -11.98 -3.67 8.83
C PRO A 243 -13.41 -3.13 8.72
N PHE A 244 -14.41 -3.87 9.19
CA PHE A 244 -15.81 -3.41 9.21
C PHE A 244 -16.10 -2.41 10.34
N TYR A 245 -15.30 -2.43 11.41
CA TYR A 245 -15.33 -1.38 12.43
C TYR A 245 -14.74 -0.09 11.87
N VAL A 246 -13.57 -0.17 11.22
CA VAL A 246 -12.89 0.99 10.63
C VAL A 246 -13.79 1.68 9.61
N ASP A 247 -14.42 0.92 8.70
CA ASP A 247 -15.33 1.46 7.68
C ASP A 247 -16.50 2.29 8.24
N ARG A 248 -16.86 2.11 9.52
CA ARG A 248 -17.95 2.84 10.18
C ARG A 248 -17.51 4.13 10.87
N LEU A 249 -16.21 4.42 10.93
CA LEU A 249 -15.68 5.60 11.61
C LEU A 249 -15.93 6.87 10.79
N LYS A 250 -16.58 7.86 11.40
CA LYS A 250 -16.90 9.14 10.73
C LYS A 250 -15.65 10.01 10.54
N LEU A 251 -14.63 9.83 11.37
CA LEU A 251 -13.37 10.56 11.25
C LEU A 251 -12.68 10.34 9.90
N LEU A 252 -12.92 9.20 9.23
CA LEU A 252 -12.27 8.87 7.97
C LEU A 252 -12.55 9.92 6.89
N ALA A 253 -13.73 10.56 6.92
CA ALA A 253 -14.08 11.66 6.03
C ALA A 253 -13.21 12.94 6.21
N HIS A 254 -12.28 12.95 7.16
CA HIS A 254 -11.30 14.03 7.34
C HIS A 254 -9.88 13.64 6.87
N LEU A 255 -9.70 12.38 6.44
CA LEU A 255 -8.43 11.85 5.94
C LEU A 255 -8.47 11.84 4.40
N ASN A 256 -7.41 12.38 3.78
CA ASN A 256 -7.34 12.53 2.31
C ASN A 256 -7.49 11.20 1.57
N GLU A 257 -6.90 10.12 2.09
CA GLU A 257 -6.92 8.79 1.47
C GLU A 257 -8.32 8.12 1.48
N TRP A 258 -9.25 8.65 2.28
CA TRP A 258 -10.64 8.19 2.37
C TRP A 258 -11.62 9.13 1.66
N GLN A 259 -11.14 10.23 1.06
CA GLN A 259 -11.98 11.07 0.23
C GLN A 259 -12.37 10.36 -1.07
N PRO A 260 -13.51 10.74 -1.68
CA PRO A 260 -13.84 10.37 -3.04
C PRO A 260 -12.76 10.79 -4.03
N ALA A 261 -12.70 10.11 -5.18
CA ALA A 261 -11.84 10.50 -6.28
C ALA A 261 -12.21 11.92 -6.76
N ASP A 262 -11.20 12.78 -6.92
CA ASP A 262 -11.36 14.15 -7.41
C ASP A 262 -11.00 14.25 -8.89
N PHE A 263 -11.92 14.79 -9.68
CA PHE A 263 -11.80 15.02 -11.13
C PHE A 263 -11.83 16.51 -11.48
N ALA A 264 -11.72 17.40 -10.49
CA ALA A 264 -11.59 18.84 -10.73
C ALA A 264 -10.29 19.19 -11.49
N THR A 265 -9.27 18.33 -11.37
CA THR A 265 -8.04 18.41 -12.16
C THR A 265 -7.73 17.05 -12.77
N PHE A 266 -7.19 17.06 -13.99
CA PHE A 266 -6.88 15.83 -14.71
C PHE A 266 -5.80 15.03 -13.98
N SER A 267 -6.15 13.82 -13.53
CA SER A 267 -5.29 12.97 -12.72
C SER A 267 -4.79 11.74 -13.51
N GLY A 268 -3.73 11.11 -13.00
CA GLY A 268 -3.27 9.83 -13.55
C GLY A 268 -4.34 8.74 -13.45
N PHE A 269 -5.16 8.77 -12.41
CA PHE A 269 -6.29 7.87 -12.24
C PHE A 269 -7.36 8.08 -13.33
N GLU A 270 -7.73 9.33 -13.60
CA GLU A 270 -8.64 9.68 -14.70
C GLU A 270 -8.10 9.19 -16.06
N ALA A 271 -6.81 9.38 -16.33
CA ALA A 271 -6.18 8.89 -17.54
C ALA A 271 -6.29 7.36 -17.69
N ILE A 272 -6.11 6.60 -16.60
CA ILE A 272 -6.26 5.13 -16.59
C ILE A 272 -7.71 4.74 -16.92
N LEU A 273 -8.69 5.41 -16.30
CA LEU A 273 -10.11 5.14 -16.53
C LEU A 273 -10.50 5.40 -17.99
N LEU A 274 -10.14 6.57 -18.53
CA LEU A 274 -10.44 6.96 -19.90
C LEU A 274 -9.76 6.05 -20.92
N ALA A 275 -8.48 5.73 -20.71
CA ALA A 275 -7.74 4.83 -21.61
C ALA A 275 -8.31 3.40 -21.59
N THR A 276 -8.70 2.91 -20.41
CA THR A 276 -9.34 1.59 -20.26
C THR A 276 -10.71 1.58 -20.94
N LEU A 277 -11.52 2.62 -20.74
CA LEU A 277 -12.82 2.76 -21.38
C LEU A 277 -12.68 2.81 -22.91
N ALA A 278 -11.74 3.60 -23.43
CA ALA A 278 -11.45 3.65 -24.87
C ALA A 278 -11.06 2.27 -25.41
N ALA A 279 -10.19 1.52 -24.71
CA ALA A 279 -9.80 0.17 -25.11
C ALA A 279 -10.96 -0.84 -25.08
N LEU A 280 -11.95 -0.67 -24.19
CA LEU A 280 -13.15 -1.51 -24.12
C LEU A 280 -14.19 -1.14 -25.20
N LEU A 281 -14.25 0.12 -25.63
CA LEU A 281 -15.23 0.61 -26.62
C LEU A 281 -14.75 0.47 -28.07
N LEU A 282 -13.44 0.56 -28.32
CA LEU A 282 -12.87 0.49 -29.68
C LEU A 282 -12.97 -0.91 -30.31
N ARG A 283 -13.12 -1.97 -29.52
CA ARG A 283 -13.33 -3.35 -29.99
C ARG A 283 -14.27 -4.11 -29.09
N PRO A 284 -15.04 -5.09 -29.60
CA PRO A 284 -15.94 -5.91 -28.78
C PRO A 284 -15.14 -6.82 -27.83
N VAL A 285 -14.99 -6.39 -26.57
CA VAL A 285 -14.34 -7.17 -25.50
C VAL A 285 -15.41 -7.93 -24.72
N ARG A 286 -15.30 -9.26 -24.66
CA ARG A 286 -16.22 -10.11 -23.88
C ARG A 286 -15.68 -10.35 -22.48
N ILE A 287 -16.24 -9.66 -21.50
CA ILE A 287 -15.93 -9.85 -20.08
C ILE A 287 -16.98 -10.77 -19.46
N PRO A 288 -16.60 -11.87 -18.77
CA PRO A 288 -17.57 -12.69 -18.03
C PRO A 288 -18.38 -11.86 -17.03
N PRO A 289 -19.70 -12.09 -16.87
CA PRO A 289 -20.56 -11.24 -16.03
C PRO A 289 -20.08 -11.09 -14.59
N ILE A 290 -19.60 -12.17 -13.96
CA ILE A 290 -19.09 -12.12 -12.59
C ILE A 290 -17.80 -11.29 -12.48
N ARG A 291 -16.92 -11.36 -13.50
CA ARG A 291 -15.72 -10.52 -13.56
C ARG A 291 -16.07 -9.05 -13.83
N LEU A 292 -17.11 -8.79 -14.62
CA LEU A 292 -17.62 -7.43 -14.82
C LEU A 292 -18.18 -6.86 -13.50
N LEU A 293 -18.96 -7.65 -12.75
CA LEU A 293 -19.46 -7.24 -11.43
C LEU A 293 -18.32 -6.97 -10.44
N LEU A 294 -17.28 -7.82 -10.44
CA LEU A 294 -16.06 -7.56 -9.67
C LEU A 294 -15.44 -6.22 -10.06
N MET A 295 -15.25 -5.96 -11.36
CA MET A 295 -14.68 -4.71 -11.86
C MET A 295 -15.52 -3.49 -11.48
N LEU A 296 -16.84 -3.57 -11.59
CA LEU A 296 -17.75 -2.50 -11.19
C LEU A 296 -17.69 -2.27 -9.67
N GLY A 297 -17.60 -3.33 -8.87
CA GLY A 297 -17.45 -3.24 -7.42
C GLY A 297 -16.15 -2.56 -7.01
N VAL A 298 -15.00 -3.01 -7.56
CA VAL A 298 -13.71 -2.36 -7.24
C VAL A 298 -13.62 -0.93 -7.80
N LEU A 299 -14.27 -0.65 -8.92
CA LEU A 299 -14.38 0.71 -9.46
C LEU A 299 -15.18 1.60 -8.52
N HIS A 300 -16.34 1.14 -8.04
CA HIS A 300 -17.13 1.87 -7.07
C HIS A 300 -16.32 2.20 -5.80
N LEU A 301 -15.58 1.23 -5.27
CA LEU A 301 -14.71 1.44 -4.10
C LEU A 301 -13.61 2.47 -4.39
N ALA A 302 -12.98 2.43 -5.57
CA ALA A 302 -11.95 3.40 -5.97
C ALA A 302 -12.51 4.82 -6.18
N LEU A 303 -13.74 4.94 -6.69
CA LEU A 303 -14.42 6.23 -6.81
C LEU A 303 -14.83 6.80 -5.44
N GLN A 304 -15.22 5.92 -4.51
CA GLN A 304 -15.63 6.30 -3.17
C GLN A 304 -14.43 6.66 -2.27
N HIS A 305 -13.30 5.98 -2.44
CA HIS A 305 -12.10 6.15 -1.62
C HIS A 305 -10.83 6.04 -2.46
N THR A 306 -10.05 7.13 -2.53
CA THR A 306 -8.79 7.19 -3.31
C THR A 306 -7.78 6.08 -2.94
N ARG A 307 -7.74 5.65 -1.68
CA ARG A 307 -6.91 4.51 -1.25
C ARG A 307 -7.21 3.18 -1.96
N GLN A 308 -8.39 3.03 -2.58
CA GLN A 308 -8.79 1.80 -3.28
C GLN A 308 -8.38 1.81 -4.77
N GLU A 309 -7.84 2.92 -5.29
CA GLU A 309 -7.29 3.00 -6.65
C GLU A 309 -6.22 1.92 -6.89
N ILE A 310 -5.34 1.68 -5.91
CA ILE A 310 -4.29 0.65 -6.00
C ILE A 310 -4.88 -0.75 -6.18
N VAL A 311 -6.01 -1.05 -5.54
CA VAL A 311 -6.70 -2.34 -5.65
C VAL A 311 -7.32 -2.46 -7.03
N LEU A 312 -8.04 -1.43 -7.49
CA LEU A 312 -8.64 -1.39 -8.81
C LEU A 312 -7.60 -1.59 -9.92
N VAL A 313 -6.44 -0.94 -9.82
CA VAL A 313 -5.42 -1.01 -10.88
C VAL A 313 -4.78 -2.40 -10.93
N VAL A 314 -4.43 -2.99 -9.78
CA VAL A 314 -3.88 -4.36 -9.73
C VAL A 314 -4.91 -5.39 -10.22
N VAL A 315 -6.13 -5.32 -9.69
CA VAL A 315 -7.22 -6.26 -10.05
C VAL A 315 -7.61 -6.08 -11.51
N GLY A 316 -7.79 -4.84 -11.96
CA GLY A 316 -8.20 -4.49 -13.31
C GLY A 316 -7.21 -4.97 -14.36
N ILE A 317 -5.92 -4.72 -14.16
CA ILE A 317 -4.88 -5.20 -15.09
C ILE A 317 -4.92 -6.72 -15.22
N LEU A 318 -4.99 -7.45 -14.10
CA LEU A 318 -4.97 -8.91 -14.11
C LEU A 318 -6.26 -9.52 -14.68
N VAL A 319 -7.43 -8.98 -14.32
CA VAL A 319 -8.74 -9.47 -14.77
C VAL A 319 -9.01 -9.15 -16.24
N LEU A 320 -8.60 -7.97 -16.71
CA LEU A 320 -8.84 -7.52 -18.09
C LEU A 320 -7.78 -8.01 -19.09
N ALA A 321 -6.61 -8.50 -18.64
CA ALA A 321 -5.55 -8.97 -19.53
C ALA A 321 -6.03 -10.04 -20.53
N GLU A 322 -6.77 -11.05 -20.07
CA GLU A 322 -7.29 -12.12 -20.93
C GLU A 322 -8.35 -11.61 -21.93
N PRO A 323 -9.44 -10.93 -21.51
CA PRO A 323 -10.44 -10.38 -22.44
C PRO A 323 -9.84 -9.41 -23.47
N LEU A 324 -8.98 -8.49 -23.03
CA LEU A 324 -8.31 -7.54 -23.92
C LEU A 324 -7.36 -8.27 -24.88
N GLY A 325 -6.57 -9.21 -24.38
CA GLY A 325 -5.68 -10.03 -25.21
C GLY A 325 -6.45 -10.78 -26.30
N LYS A 326 -7.59 -11.39 -25.97
CA LYS A 326 -8.44 -12.10 -26.95
C LYS A 326 -9.07 -11.18 -28.00
N ALA A 327 -9.44 -9.94 -27.64
CA ALA A 327 -10.08 -9.00 -28.57
C ALA A 327 -9.09 -8.19 -29.43
N TRP A 328 -7.91 -7.89 -28.88
CA TRP A 328 -6.93 -6.99 -29.50
C TRP A 328 -5.71 -7.69 -30.09
N SER A 329 -5.43 -8.94 -29.71
CA SER A 329 -4.27 -9.65 -30.25
C SER A 329 -4.60 -10.35 -31.57
N ALA A 330 -3.88 -9.98 -32.63
CA ALA A 330 -3.46 -10.96 -33.63
C ALA A 330 -2.47 -11.90 -32.94
N LYS A 331 -2.62 -13.23 -33.07
CA LYS A 331 -1.74 -14.23 -32.44
C LYS A 331 -0.28 -13.83 -32.63
N THR A 332 0.41 -13.39 -31.57
CA THR A 332 1.86 -13.24 -31.61
C THR A 332 2.45 -14.55 -31.15
N ALA A 333 3.19 -15.22 -32.05
CA ALA A 333 3.91 -16.44 -31.71
C ALA A 333 4.91 -16.14 -30.58
N PRO A 334 5.09 -17.05 -29.61
CA PRO A 334 6.24 -16.98 -28.73
C PRO A 334 7.50 -17.05 -29.58
N SER A 335 8.38 -16.08 -29.43
CA SER A 335 9.74 -16.16 -29.97
C SER A 335 10.58 -17.03 -29.03
N GLU A 336 11.33 -17.94 -29.63
CA GLU A 336 12.34 -18.71 -28.93
C GLU A 336 13.65 -17.90 -28.95
N THR A 337 13.97 -17.24 -27.84
CA THR A 337 15.36 -16.85 -27.56
C THR A 337 16.03 -17.98 -26.79
N SER A 338 17.34 -18.14 -26.95
CA SER A 338 18.07 -19.22 -26.31
C SER A 338 17.95 -19.15 -24.79
N ARG A 339 17.68 -20.28 -24.13
CA ARG A 339 17.68 -20.38 -22.64
C ARG A 339 18.97 -19.83 -22.02
N ARG A 340 20.09 -19.86 -22.76
CA ARG A 340 21.38 -19.31 -22.33
C ARG A 340 21.37 -17.78 -22.28
N GLU A 341 20.80 -17.12 -23.29
CA GLU A 341 20.70 -15.65 -23.35
C GLU A 341 19.77 -15.11 -22.26
N SER A 342 18.63 -15.77 -22.03
CA SER A 342 17.71 -15.40 -20.94
C SER A 342 18.35 -15.53 -19.55
N ARG A 343 19.20 -16.55 -19.34
CA ARG A 343 19.98 -16.70 -18.09
C ARG A 343 21.00 -15.58 -17.91
N SER A 344 21.77 -15.25 -18.96
CA SER A 344 22.77 -14.17 -18.88
C SER A 344 22.14 -12.81 -18.58
N ILE A 345 21.00 -12.50 -19.20
CA ILE A 345 20.24 -11.27 -18.92
C ILE A 345 19.72 -11.27 -17.48
N GLY A 346 19.20 -12.40 -16.99
CA GLY A 346 18.75 -12.52 -15.61
C GLY A 346 19.88 -12.31 -14.59
N ILE A 347 21.07 -12.85 -14.84
CA ILE A 347 22.26 -12.63 -14.00
C ILE A 347 22.65 -11.14 -14.03
N LEU A 348 22.69 -10.51 -15.21
CA LEU A 348 23.01 -9.09 -15.34
C LEU A 348 22.02 -8.22 -14.55
N ILE A 349 20.72 -8.47 -14.68
CA ILE A 349 19.68 -7.74 -13.94
C ILE A 349 19.87 -7.91 -12.43
N LEU A 350 20.15 -9.13 -11.97
CA LEU A 350 20.42 -9.39 -10.55
C LEU A 350 21.66 -8.63 -10.06
N LEU A 351 22.76 -8.65 -10.83
CA LEU A 351 23.97 -7.91 -10.50
C LEU A 351 23.71 -6.39 -10.46
N LEU A 352 22.93 -5.84 -11.39
CA LEU A 352 22.53 -4.44 -11.38
C LEU A 352 21.66 -4.10 -10.16
N ALA A 353 20.73 -4.97 -9.80
CA ALA A 353 19.89 -4.78 -8.60
C ALA A 353 20.73 -4.82 -7.32
N ILE A 354 21.66 -5.78 -7.21
CA ILE A 354 22.61 -5.87 -6.08
C ILE A 354 23.51 -4.62 -6.05
N GLY A 355 24.04 -4.20 -7.20
CA GLY A 355 24.86 -3.01 -7.32
C GLY A 355 24.11 -1.74 -6.90
N LEU A 356 22.85 -1.58 -7.30
CA LEU A 356 22.02 -0.44 -6.90
C LEU A 356 21.67 -0.47 -5.40
N ALA A 357 21.37 -1.65 -4.85
CA ALA A 357 21.17 -1.82 -3.41
C ALA A 357 22.45 -1.48 -2.63
N GLY A 358 23.61 -1.98 -3.08
CA GLY A 358 24.93 -1.68 -2.52
C GLY A 358 25.26 -0.19 -2.58
N TYR A 359 25.01 0.46 -3.72
CA TYR A 359 25.12 1.91 -3.85
C TYR A 359 24.25 2.63 -2.83
N ARG A 360 23.00 2.18 -2.61
CA ARG A 360 22.10 2.86 -1.67
C ARG A 360 22.47 2.65 -0.21
N ILE A 361 23.11 1.53 0.12
CA ILE A 361 23.73 1.30 1.42
C ILE A 361 24.94 2.22 1.61
N ALA A 362 25.79 2.35 0.57
CA ALA A 362 26.98 3.19 0.59
C ALA A 362 26.67 4.70 0.58
N VAL A 363 25.54 5.09 -0.03
CA VAL A 363 25.03 6.48 -0.08
C VAL A 363 23.64 6.51 0.57
N PRO A 364 23.59 6.63 1.91
CA PRO A 364 22.35 6.47 2.65
C PRO A 364 21.27 7.49 2.27
N VAL A 365 20.00 7.06 2.34
CA VAL A 365 18.88 8.00 2.22
C VAL A 365 18.82 8.87 3.47
N VAL A 366 18.77 10.20 3.28
CA VAL A 366 18.40 11.13 4.35
C VAL A 366 16.97 11.60 4.12
N ARG A 367 16.11 11.44 5.13
CA ARG A 367 14.74 11.97 5.07
C ARG A 367 14.77 13.48 5.25
N GLY A 368 14.24 14.19 4.26
CA GLY A 368 13.99 15.62 4.32
C GLY A 368 12.65 15.95 4.98
N ASN A 369 12.41 17.25 5.15
CA ASN A 369 11.11 17.77 5.54
C ASN A 369 10.02 17.37 4.52
N SER A 370 8.82 17.10 5.02
CA SER A 370 7.61 16.86 4.21
C SER A 370 6.37 17.27 5.01
N ALA A 371 5.19 17.22 4.39
CA ALA A 371 3.92 17.51 5.05
C ALA A 371 3.67 16.68 6.34
N GLY A 372 4.25 15.49 6.47
CA GLY A 372 4.15 14.65 7.68
C GLY A 372 5.46 14.49 8.47
N ILE A 373 6.54 15.12 8.02
CA ILE A 373 7.88 14.95 8.61
C ILE A 373 8.48 16.32 8.94
N PRO A 374 8.39 16.77 10.20
CA PRO A 374 8.98 18.03 10.64
C PRO A 374 10.44 17.84 11.11
N ALA A 375 11.28 17.19 10.29
CA ALA A 375 12.63 16.77 10.68
C ALA A 375 13.51 17.94 11.17
N THR A 376 13.46 19.08 10.48
CA THR A 376 14.24 20.26 10.87
C THR A 376 13.72 20.89 12.16
N ALA A 377 12.41 21.00 12.33
CA ALA A 377 11.80 21.50 13.56
C ALA A 377 12.15 20.63 14.78
N LEU A 378 12.14 19.30 14.64
CA LEU A 378 12.51 18.38 15.72
C LEU A 378 13.99 18.48 16.12
N ARG A 379 14.89 18.84 15.20
CA ARG A 379 16.29 19.14 15.52
C ARG A 379 16.45 20.43 16.33
N HIS A 380 15.58 21.41 16.14
CA HIS A 380 15.58 22.68 16.87
C HIS A 380 14.76 22.65 18.17
N LEU A 381 14.07 21.53 18.46
CA LEU A 381 13.29 21.38 19.68
C LEU A 381 14.19 21.37 20.92
N PRO A 382 14.04 22.32 21.87
CA PRO A 382 14.81 22.33 23.10
C PRO A 382 14.64 21.02 23.89
N PRO A 383 15.72 20.43 24.44
CA PRO A 383 15.63 19.17 25.17
C PRO A 383 14.64 19.17 26.33
N SER A 384 14.48 20.32 27.01
CA SER A 384 13.55 20.49 28.14
C SER A 384 12.06 20.39 27.76
N LEU A 385 11.71 20.54 26.47
CA LEU A 385 10.34 20.39 26.00
C LEU A 385 9.99 18.95 25.64
N ARG A 386 10.97 18.08 25.36
CA ARG A 386 10.73 16.70 24.90
C ARG A 386 9.95 15.85 25.90
N SER A 387 10.10 16.11 27.20
CA SER A 387 9.37 15.43 28.27
C SER A 387 8.01 16.04 28.59
N GLN A 388 7.70 17.23 28.05
CA GLN A 388 6.44 17.92 28.26
C GLN A 388 5.39 17.47 27.26
N ARG A 389 4.12 17.55 27.65
CA ARG A 389 2.99 17.21 26.78
C ARG A 389 2.92 18.18 25.61
N VAL A 390 2.84 17.63 24.41
CA VAL A 390 2.76 18.37 23.15
C VAL A 390 1.32 18.39 22.65
N PHE A 391 0.90 19.48 22.02
CA PHE A 391 -0.21 19.45 21.05
C PHE A 391 0.37 19.44 19.64
N ASN A 392 0.28 18.32 18.94
CA ASN A 392 0.90 18.12 17.63
C ASN A 392 -0.11 18.00 16.50
N GLU A 393 0.35 18.30 15.29
CA GLU A 393 -0.34 17.95 14.05
C GLU A 393 -0.48 16.42 13.90
N TYR A 394 -1.59 15.96 13.33
CA TYR A 394 -1.96 14.55 13.16
C TYR A 394 -0.90 13.74 12.41
N GLY A 395 -0.52 14.18 11.21
CA GLY A 395 0.52 13.56 10.39
C GLY A 395 1.93 13.63 11.01
N PHE A 396 2.21 14.58 11.91
CA PHE A 396 3.48 14.63 12.65
C PHE A 396 3.59 13.56 13.74
N GLY A 397 2.47 12.94 14.15
CA GLY A 397 2.44 11.98 15.26
C GLY A 397 3.41 10.81 15.09
N GLY A 398 3.46 10.20 13.89
CA GLY A 398 4.40 9.11 13.62
C GLY A 398 5.87 9.53 13.74
N SER A 399 6.21 10.76 13.31
CA SER A 399 7.55 11.32 13.46
C SER A 399 7.93 11.58 14.93
N LEU A 400 6.96 12.00 15.75
CA LEU A 400 7.17 12.20 17.20
C LEU A 400 7.41 10.88 17.92
N ILE A 401 6.59 9.86 17.63
CA ILE A 401 6.74 8.52 18.20
C ILE A 401 8.14 7.97 17.88
N PHE A 402 8.57 8.10 16.62
CA PHE A 402 9.90 7.68 16.19
C PHE A 402 11.03 8.43 16.90
N ALA A 403 10.82 9.71 17.25
CA ALA A 403 11.75 10.52 18.02
C ALA A 403 11.69 10.27 19.54
N GLY A 404 10.88 9.32 20.01
CA GLY A 404 10.69 9.00 21.42
C GLY A 404 9.83 10.03 22.17
N ILE A 405 9.08 10.88 21.46
CA ILE A 405 8.17 11.87 22.02
C ILE A 405 6.76 11.29 21.98
N ARG A 406 6.06 11.29 23.12
CA ARG A 406 4.67 10.83 23.20
C ARG A 406 3.74 11.90 22.59
N PRO A 407 3.02 11.61 21.50
CA PRO A 407 2.15 12.61 20.88
C PRO A 407 0.78 12.71 21.58
N TYR A 408 0.06 13.79 21.27
CA TYR A 408 -1.35 14.00 21.59
C TYR A 408 -2.26 13.15 20.69
N ILE A 409 -1.89 13.05 19.42
CA ILE A 409 -2.60 12.30 18.39
C ILE A 409 -1.61 11.82 17.32
N ASP A 410 -1.93 10.73 16.63
CA ASP A 410 -1.14 10.18 15.53
C ASP A 410 -2.03 9.42 14.52
N GLY A 411 -1.43 8.88 13.47
CA GLY A 411 -2.09 8.18 12.36
C GLY A 411 -2.96 6.96 12.73
N ARG A 412 -2.83 6.40 13.94
CA ARG A 412 -3.63 5.25 14.43
C ARG A 412 -5.01 5.68 14.91
N SER A 413 -5.76 6.31 14.00
CA SER A 413 -7.05 6.95 14.28
C SER A 413 -8.16 5.99 14.72
N ASP A 414 -8.07 4.71 14.34
CA ASP A 414 -8.99 3.64 14.72
C ASP A 414 -9.09 3.44 16.23
N MET A 415 -7.99 3.72 16.94
CA MET A 415 -7.86 3.59 18.40
C MET A 415 -8.38 4.80 19.17
N TYR A 416 -8.18 6.02 18.64
CA TYR A 416 -8.63 7.26 19.28
C TYR A 416 -10.16 7.39 19.27
N GLY A 417 -10.79 6.91 18.19
CA GLY A 417 -12.23 6.94 17.98
C GLY A 417 -12.77 8.32 17.59
N ASP A 418 -14.01 8.33 17.07
CA ASP A 418 -14.62 9.54 16.51
C ASP A 418 -14.65 10.75 17.47
N PRO A 419 -15.09 10.63 18.75
CA PRO A 419 -15.22 11.80 19.62
C PRO A 419 -13.91 12.53 19.85
N PHE A 420 -12.81 11.81 20.06
CA PHE A 420 -11.51 12.40 20.32
C PHE A 420 -10.89 13.00 19.05
N THR A 421 -10.94 12.26 17.95
CA THR A 421 -10.30 12.69 16.69
C THR A 421 -11.04 13.89 16.07
N LEU A 422 -12.37 13.91 16.11
CA LEU A 422 -13.15 15.06 15.62
C LEU A 422 -12.96 16.29 16.52
N ASP A 423 -12.81 16.11 17.83
CA ASP A 423 -12.47 17.22 18.74
C ASP A 423 -11.10 17.81 18.40
N TYR A 424 -10.10 16.95 18.13
CA TYR A 424 -8.81 17.40 17.63
C TYR A 424 -8.93 18.21 16.33
N PHE A 425 -9.69 17.73 15.33
CA PHE A 425 -9.84 18.46 14.07
C PHE A 425 -10.53 19.81 14.26
N ALA A 426 -11.50 19.91 15.18
CA ALA A 426 -12.11 21.19 15.53
C ALA A 426 -11.10 22.16 16.17
N ILE A 427 -10.26 21.68 17.10
CA ILE A 427 -9.18 22.46 17.72
C ILE A 427 -8.18 22.93 16.66
N ALA A 428 -7.69 22.03 15.81
CA ALA A 428 -6.76 22.36 14.73
C ALA A 428 -7.40 23.33 13.70
N GLY A 429 -8.72 23.22 13.51
CA GLY A 429 -9.57 24.10 12.73
C GLY A 429 -9.81 25.50 13.34
N GLY A 430 -9.27 25.77 14.54
CA GLY A 430 -9.31 27.08 15.19
C GLY A 430 -10.42 27.27 16.23
N ASP A 431 -11.07 26.20 16.70
CA ASP A 431 -12.03 26.28 17.80
C ASP A 431 -11.32 26.63 19.12
N THR A 432 -11.36 27.90 19.50
CA THR A 432 -10.68 28.41 20.70
C THR A 432 -11.29 27.91 22.00
N ALA A 433 -12.59 27.59 22.04
CA ALA A 433 -13.23 27.08 23.25
C ALA A 433 -12.76 25.66 23.55
N ARG A 434 -12.75 24.79 22.53
CA ARG A 434 -12.19 23.44 22.63
C ARG A 434 -10.69 23.46 22.92
N TRP A 435 -9.94 24.36 22.28
CA TRP A 435 -8.51 24.53 22.57
C TRP A 435 -8.27 24.84 24.05
N ARG A 436 -8.98 25.83 24.62
CA ARG A 436 -8.84 26.20 26.04
C ARG A 436 -9.19 25.04 26.96
N ALA A 437 -10.27 24.30 26.66
CA ALA A 437 -10.66 23.13 27.43
C ALA A 437 -9.60 22.01 27.38
N ALA A 438 -9.09 21.71 26.17
CA ALA A 438 -8.03 20.73 25.98
C ALA A 438 -6.73 21.15 26.69
N ASN A 439 -6.32 22.41 26.57
CA ASN A 439 -5.12 22.91 27.24
C ASN A 439 -5.28 22.95 28.77
N ALA A 440 -6.48 23.24 29.29
CA ALA A 440 -6.75 23.17 30.73
C ALA A 440 -6.65 21.73 31.26
N ARG A 441 -7.16 20.75 30.49
CA ARG A 441 -7.11 19.32 30.85
C ARG A 441 -5.71 18.73 30.73
N TRP A 442 -5.05 18.96 29.61
CA TRP A 442 -3.80 18.29 29.26
C TRP A 442 -2.56 19.07 29.66
N GLN A 443 -2.67 20.38 29.84
CA GLN A 443 -1.58 21.28 30.20
C GLN A 443 -0.39 21.15 29.24
N PHE A 444 -0.60 21.57 27.99
CA PHE A 444 0.41 21.47 26.95
C PHE A 444 1.59 22.39 27.28
N GLY A 445 2.81 21.84 27.25
CA GLY A 445 4.04 22.61 27.40
C GLY A 445 4.51 23.26 26.10
N TRP A 446 4.13 22.67 24.97
CA TRP A 446 4.50 23.14 23.64
C TRP A 446 3.53 22.62 22.57
N THR A 447 3.58 23.22 21.38
CA THR A 447 2.83 22.77 20.20
C THR A 447 3.76 22.58 19.02
N ILE A 448 3.41 21.69 18.08
CA ILE A 448 4.06 21.62 16.76
C ILE A 448 3.01 21.46 15.68
N LEU A 449 2.86 22.49 14.84
CA LEU A 449 1.74 22.63 13.91
C LEU A 449 2.22 23.18 12.55
N PRO A 450 1.50 22.93 11.44
CA PRO A 450 1.86 23.52 10.16
C PRO A 450 1.70 25.03 10.17
N PRO A 451 2.55 25.80 9.46
CA PRO A 451 2.47 27.26 9.43
C PRO A 451 1.11 27.82 9.03
N ARG A 452 0.35 27.08 8.20
CA ARG A 452 -0.99 27.48 7.73
C ARG A 452 -2.13 27.09 8.66
N SER A 453 -1.85 26.45 9.79
CA SER A 453 -2.89 26.07 10.76
C SER A 453 -3.57 27.30 11.34
N ARG A 454 -4.91 27.24 11.52
CA ARG A 454 -5.65 28.34 12.13
C ARG A 454 -5.24 28.55 13.59
N LEU A 455 -4.91 27.47 14.30
CA LEU A 455 -4.46 27.53 15.67
C LEU A 455 -3.11 28.25 15.83
N VAL A 456 -2.19 28.14 14.86
CA VAL A 456 -0.93 28.90 14.88
C VAL A 456 -1.20 30.40 14.96
N ARG A 457 -2.09 30.92 14.13
CA ARG A 457 -2.47 32.35 14.14
C ARG A 457 -3.04 32.80 15.49
N ILE A 458 -3.78 31.92 16.17
CA ILE A 458 -4.32 32.22 17.51
C ILE A 458 -3.18 32.26 18.54
N LEU A 459 -2.28 31.27 18.53
CA LEU A 459 -1.18 31.16 19.48
C LEU A 459 -0.14 32.28 19.33
N ASP A 460 0.06 32.80 18.13
CA ASP A 460 0.94 33.95 17.90
C ASP A 460 0.48 35.23 18.62
N HIS A 461 -0.82 35.34 18.87
CA HIS A 461 -1.43 36.50 19.54
C HIS A 461 -1.80 36.21 21.00
N ASP A 462 -1.55 34.99 21.49
CA ASP A 462 -1.82 34.60 22.87
C ASP A 462 -0.58 34.86 23.75
N PRO A 463 -0.65 35.77 24.74
CA PRO A 463 0.49 36.09 25.59
C PRO A 463 0.97 34.90 26.45
N ALA A 464 0.15 33.85 26.63
CA ALA A 464 0.55 32.62 27.31
C ALA A 464 1.50 31.76 26.47
N TRP A 465 1.67 32.05 25.18
CA TRP A 465 2.49 31.29 24.25
C TRP A 465 3.61 32.13 23.65
N GLN A 466 4.68 31.46 23.25
CA GLN A 466 5.79 32.08 22.55
C GLN A 466 6.21 31.18 21.40
N ARG A 467 6.21 31.73 20.19
CA ARG A 467 6.82 31.07 19.03
C ARG A 467 8.33 31.01 19.22
N ILE A 468 8.91 29.81 19.14
CA ILE A 468 10.35 29.58 19.30
C ILE A 468 11.01 29.03 18.02
N TYR A 469 10.20 28.58 17.06
CA TYR A 469 10.69 28.07 15.77
C TYR A 469 9.61 28.20 14.69
N ALA A 470 10.03 28.44 13.45
CA ALA A 470 9.18 28.34 12.26
C ALA A 470 10.01 28.01 11.02
N ASP A 471 9.55 27.06 10.22
CA ASP A 471 10.00 26.82 8.84
C ASP A 471 8.79 26.68 7.89
N ASP A 472 9.00 26.17 6.68
CA ASP A 472 7.97 25.93 5.67
C ASP A 472 7.01 24.78 6.03
N VAL A 473 7.38 23.93 7.00
CA VAL A 473 6.64 22.72 7.37
C VAL A 473 6.01 22.81 8.75
N ALA A 474 6.69 23.40 9.74
CA ALA A 474 6.25 23.40 11.12
C ALA A 474 6.59 24.70 11.88
N VAL A 475 5.72 25.02 12.84
CA VAL A 475 5.88 26.10 13.81
C VAL A 475 5.83 25.48 15.21
N ILE A 476 6.79 25.84 16.06
CA ILE A 476 6.82 25.42 17.46
C ILE A 476 6.50 26.62 18.36
N HIS A 477 5.50 26.43 19.22
CA HIS A 477 5.21 27.33 20.32
C HIS A 477 5.57 26.64 21.64
N ARG A 478 6.04 27.43 22.60
CA ARG A 478 6.25 27.02 23.99
C ARG A 478 5.30 27.80 24.89
N ALA A 479 4.73 27.12 25.88
CA ALA A 479 3.97 27.78 26.94
C ALA A 479 4.91 28.63 27.81
N ARG A 480 4.55 29.88 28.07
CA ARG A 480 5.30 30.73 29.01
C ARG A 480 5.01 30.27 30.45
N PRO A 481 6.01 30.34 31.35
CA PRO A 481 5.76 30.14 32.77
C PRO A 481 4.65 31.08 33.22
N ARG A 482 3.68 30.57 33.99
CA ARG A 482 2.75 31.45 34.69
C ARG A 482 3.56 32.14 35.77
N GLY A 483 3.72 33.47 35.62
CA GLY A 483 4.39 34.32 36.61
C GLY A 483 3.66 34.36 37.94
#